data_AF-A0A531M5S0-F1
#
_entry.id   AF-A0A531M5S0-F1
#
_cell.length_a   1.000
_cell.length_b   1.000
_cell.length_c   1.000
_cell.angle_alpha   90.00
_cell.angle_beta   90.00
_cell.angle_gamma   90.00
#
_symmetry.space_group_name_H-M   'P 1'
#
loop_
_entity.id
_entity.type
_entity.pdbx_description
1 polymer ?
#
loop_
_entity_poly.entity_id
_entity_poly.type
_entity_poly.pdbx_seq_one_letter_code
_entity_poly.pdbx_strand_id
1 'polypeptide(L)'
;GILTALLSFAGIWIGLWVAMRFVHREPLAALVGESHRVSWLDFLKGLIAVLITSLLSEILLYWLQPEIARGAISLSTWLLFLIPIVLLALLQTSSEEALFRGYLLRGLASRFSSPLIWAGLPLMLFSALHWSASSTLAINACVLVSIASFALVLTLLVYATGNLG
;
A
#
# COMPACT_ATOMS: atom_id res chain seq x y z
N GLY A 1 3.04 17.95 -8.38
CA GLY A 1 3.30 18.01 -6.93
C GLY A 1 2.68 16.80 -6.25
N ILE A 2 2.80 16.67 -4.92
CA ILE A 2 2.36 15.47 -4.18
C ILE A 2 0.87 15.14 -4.40
N LEU A 3 -0.02 16.14 -4.45
CA LEU A 3 -1.45 15.92 -4.67
C LEU A 3 -1.73 15.30 -6.04
N THR A 4 -1.03 15.76 -7.09
CA THR A 4 -1.13 15.20 -8.44
C THR A 4 -0.64 13.75 -8.47
N ALA A 5 0.46 13.47 -7.76
CA ALA A 5 1.03 12.13 -7.67
C ALA A 5 0.07 11.15 -6.96
N LEU A 6 -0.56 11.57 -5.85
CA LEU A 6 -1.56 10.72 -5.19
C LEU A 6 -2.82 10.55 -6.04
N LEU A 7 -3.27 11.62 -6.71
CA LEU A 7 -4.45 11.56 -7.57
C LEU A 7 -4.27 10.62 -8.77
N SER A 8 -3.04 10.44 -9.29
CA SER A 8 -2.81 9.53 -10.42
C SER A 8 -3.18 8.07 -10.12
N PHE A 9 -3.24 7.69 -8.84
CA PHE A 9 -3.68 6.34 -8.42
C PHE A 9 -5.16 6.09 -8.70
N ALA A 10 -5.98 7.13 -8.89
CA ALA A 10 -7.35 6.97 -9.40
C ALA A 10 -7.39 6.16 -10.72
N GLY A 11 -6.34 6.27 -11.54
CA GLY A 11 -6.21 5.50 -12.78
C GLY A 11 -6.19 3.98 -12.55
N ILE A 12 -5.60 3.51 -11.44
CA ILE A 12 -5.61 2.09 -11.07
C ILE A 12 -7.03 1.65 -10.74
N TRP A 13 -7.79 2.41 -9.95
CA TRP A 13 -9.20 2.11 -9.67
C TRP A 13 -10.04 2.06 -10.94
N ILE A 14 -9.85 2.99 -11.86
CA ILE A 14 -10.54 2.99 -13.16
C ILE A 14 -10.19 1.72 -13.94
N GLY A 15 -8.89 1.36 -14.02
CA GLY A 15 -8.43 0.15 -14.69
C GLY A 15 -9.00 -1.14 -14.07
N LEU A 16 -8.99 -1.23 -12.74
CA LEU A 16 -9.59 -2.35 -12.00
C LEU A 16 -11.09 -2.43 -12.24
N TRP A 17 -11.80 -1.30 -12.21
CA TRP A 17 -13.23 -1.27 -12.52
C TRP A 17 -13.52 -1.78 -13.93
N VAL A 18 -12.77 -1.33 -14.94
CA VAL A 18 -12.91 -1.81 -16.33
C VAL A 18 -12.63 -3.32 -16.40
N ALA A 19 -11.52 -3.78 -15.83
CA ALA A 19 -11.15 -5.20 -15.86
C ALA A 19 -12.19 -6.09 -15.17
N MET A 20 -12.61 -5.72 -13.96
CA MET A 20 -13.61 -6.48 -13.20
C MET A 20 -14.96 -6.47 -13.90
N ARG A 21 -15.41 -5.33 -14.42
CA ARG A 21 -16.72 -5.20 -15.07
C ARG A 21 -16.80 -5.92 -16.41
N PHE A 22 -15.80 -5.76 -17.27
CA PHE A 22 -15.87 -6.18 -18.67
C PHE A 22 -15.14 -7.50 -18.96
N VAL A 23 -14.04 -7.79 -18.27
CA VAL A 23 -13.26 -9.01 -18.49
C VAL A 23 -13.76 -10.13 -17.58
N HIS A 24 -13.78 -9.89 -16.27
CA HIS A 24 -14.15 -10.92 -15.28
C HIS A 24 -15.65 -10.98 -15.00
N ARG A 25 -16.39 -9.92 -15.33
CA ARG A 25 -17.83 -9.76 -15.05
C ARG A 25 -18.19 -9.96 -13.58
N GLU A 26 -17.30 -9.54 -12.69
CA GLU A 26 -17.46 -9.62 -11.24
C GLU A 26 -17.56 -8.24 -10.59
N PRO A 27 -18.19 -8.12 -9.41
CA PRO A 27 -18.19 -6.87 -8.66
C PRO A 27 -16.80 -6.53 -8.13
N LEU A 28 -16.47 -5.23 -8.05
CA LEU A 28 -15.20 -4.77 -7.43
C LEU A 28 -15.03 -5.26 -5.99
N ALA A 29 -16.13 -5.46 -5.27
CA ALA A 29 -16.12 -6.00 -3.91
C ALA A 29 -15.47 -7.39 -3.83
N ALA A 30 -15.42 -8.15 -4.92
CA ALA A 30 -14.73 -9.44 -4.99
C ALA A 30 -13.19 -9.31 -4.91
N LEU A 31 -12.64 -8.08 -5.00
CA LEU A 31 -11.22 -7.82 -4.74
C LEU A 31 -10.91 -7.63 -3.26
N VAL A 32 -11.92 -7.34 -2.42
CA VAL A 32 -11.73 -7.11 -0.98
C VAL A 32 -11.48 -8.41 -0.23
N GLY A 33 -12.16 -9.48 -0.62
CA GLY A 33 -12.06 -10.78 0.03
C GLY A 33 -13.26 -11.66 -0.30
N GLU A 34 -13.25 -12.90 0.17
CA GLU A 34 -14.31 -13.89 -0.11
C GLU A 34 -15.70 -13.44 0.38
N SER A 35 -15.75 -12.70 1.49
CA SER A 35 -17.00 -12.16 2.04
C SER A 35 -17.54 -10.94 1.28
N HIS A 36 -16.78 -10.42 0.32
CA HIS A 36 -17.06 -9.18 -0.42
C HIS A 36 -17.25 -7.96 0.49
N ARG A 37 -16.73 -8.01 1.72
CA ARG A 37 -16.89 -6.99 2.76
C ARG A 37 -15.59 -6.78 3.51
N VAL A 38 -15.34 -5.54 3.89
CA VAL A 38 -14.22 -5.16 4.76
C VAL A 38 -14.49 -5.64 6.18
N SER A 39 -13.52 -6.32 6.81
CA SER A 39 -13.57 -6.65 8.24
C SER A 39 -13.11 -5.43 9.05
N TRP A 40 -14.05 -4.59 9.48
CA TRP A 40 -13.70 -3.37 10.25
C TRP A 40 -12.87 -3.63 11.51
N LEU A 41 -13.00 -4.81 12.12
CA LEU A 41 -12.21 -5.20 13.27
C LEU A 41 -10.74 -5.48 12.89
N ASP A 42 -10.50 -6.14 11.75
CA ASP A 42 -9.14 -6.43 11.30
C ASP A 42 -8.48 -5.17 10.75
N PHE A 43 -9.25 -4.30 10.08
CA PHE A 43 -8.82 -2.99 9.64
C PHE A 43 -8.37 -2.15 10.84
N LEU A 44 -9.13 -2.15 11.93
CA LEU A 44 -8.77 -1.41 13.14
C LEU A 44 -7.51 -1.98 13.80
N LYS A 45 -7.34 -3.32 13.86
CA LYS A 45 -6.10 -3.93 14.35
C LYS A 45 -4.89 -3.51 13.51
N GLY A 46 -5.03 -3.55 12.18
CA GLY A 46 -4.00 -3.11 11.24
C GLY A 46 -3.67 -1.63 11.42
N LEU A 47 -4.68 -0.78 11.53
CA LEU A 47 -4.53 0.66 11.77
C LEU A 47 -3.78 0.93 13.08
N ILE A 48 -4.16 0.26 14.18
CA ILE A 48 -3.47 0.40 15.47
C ILE A 48 -2.02 -0.07 15.37
N ALA A 49 -1.76 -1.20 14.70
CA ALA A 49 -0.39 -1.70 14.50
C ALA A 49 0.47 -0.70 13.70
N VAL A 50 -0.08 -0.10 12.64
CA VAL A 50 0.61 0.93 11.86
C VAL A 50 0.85 2.19 12.67
N LEU A 51 -0.13 2.65 13.47
CA LEU A 51 0.04 3.83 14.31
C LEU A 51 1.11 3.62 15.39
N ILE A 52 1.13 2.46 16.05
CA ILE A 52 2.14 2.13 17.06
C ILE A 52 3.52 2.07 16.42
N THR A 53 3.68 1.33 15.31
CA THR A 53 4.98 1.19 14.65
C THR A 53 5.48 2.52 14.07
N SER A 54 4.58 3.35 13.54
CA SER A 54 4.92 4.71 13.07
C SER A 54 5.38 5.60 14.21
N LEU A 55 4.67 5.58 15.35
CA LEU A 55 5.05 6.36 16.53
C LEU A 55 6.43 5.94 17.07
N LEU A 56 6.67 4.64 17.19
CA LEU A 56 7.97 4.12 17.63
C LEU A 56 9.09 4.48 16.65
N SER A 57 8.83 4.42 15.35
CA SER A 57 9.78 4.80 14.31
C SER A 57 10.12 6.29 14.38
N GLU A 58 9.12 7.15 14.58
CA GLU A 58 9.32 8.60 14.73
C GLU A 58 10.14 8.94 15.97
N ILE A 59 9.84 8.32 17.12
CA ILE A 59 10.61 8.49 18.36
C ILE A 59 12.07 8.07 18.14
N LEU A 60 12.29 6.91 17.52
CA LEU A 60 13.63 6.40 17.22
C LEU A 60 14.38 7.34 16.26
N LEU A 61 13.70 7.88 15.26
CA LEU A 61 14.28 8.81 14.29
C LEU A 61 14.78 10.09 14.96
N TYR A 62 13.97 10.73 15.80
CA TYR A 62 14.41 11.92 16.54
C TYR A 62 15.50 11.62 17.56
N TRP A 63 15.52 10.42 18.14
CA TRP A 63 16.60 10.02 19.04
C TRP A 63 17.93 9.83 18.30
N LEU A 64 17.91 9.23 17.12
CA LEU A 64 19.09 9.01 16.28
C LEU A 64 19.56 10.28 15.56
N GLN A 65 18.64 11.21 15.27
CA GLN A 65 18.88 12.44 14.52
C GLN A 65 18.21 13.63 15.21
N PRO A 66 18.75 14.09 16.36
CA PRO A 66 18.12 15.14 17.15
C PRO A 66 18.11 16.51 16.45
N GLU A 67 18.95 16.70 15.43
CA GLU A 67 19.05 17.94 14.67
C GLU A 67 18.16 17.99 13.42
N ILE A 68 17.18 17.08 13.28
CA ILE A 68 16.22 17.13 12.17
C ILE A 68 15.49 18.49 12.17
N ALA A 69 15.80 19.29 11.16
CA ALA A 69 15.16 20.59 10.97
C ALA A 69 13.69 20.39 10.60
N ARG A 70 12.81 21.18 11.23
CA ARG A 70 11.41 21.26 10.80
C ARG A 70 11.34 21.84 9.39
N GLY A 71 10.48 21.26 8.56
CA GLY A 71 10.21 21.79 7.23
C GLY A 71 9.65 23.22 7.29
N ALA A 72 9.79 23.96 6.20
CA ALA A 72 9.35 25.36 6.09
C ALA A 72 7.82 25.56 6.10
N ILE A 73 7.03 24.49 6.21
CA ILE A 73 5.57 24.53 6.16
C ILE A 73 5.04 24.95 7.53
N SER A 74 4.27 26.05 7.59
CA SER A 74 3.61 26.47 8.82
C SER A 74 2.56 25.44 9.28
N LEU A 75 2.33 25.35 10.59
CA LEU A 75 1.34 24.42 11.15
C LEU A 75 -0.07 24.65 10.57
N SER A 76 -0.46 25.90 10.33
CA SER A 76 -1.74 26.23 9.71
C SER A 76 -1.86 25.69 8.28
N THR A 77 -0.81 25.83 7.48
CA THR A 77 -0.76 25.27 6.12
C THR A 77 -0.79 23.75 6.17
N TRP A 78 -0.03 23.14 7.08
CA TRP A 78 -0.04 21.68 7.25
C TRP A 78 -1.44 21.16 7.59
N LEU A 79 -2.15 21.79 8.54
CA LEU A 79 -3.51 21.43 8.93
C LEU A 79 -4.52 21.62 7.79
N LEU A 80 -4.37 22.67 6.98
CA LEU A 80 -5.22 22.92 5.82
C LEU A 80 -5.12 21.78 4.79
N PHE A 81 -3.92 21.25 4.57
CA PHE A 81 -3.69 20.17 3.61
C PHE A 81 -3.86 18.76 4.20
N LEU A 82 -4.08 18.63 5.51
CA LEU A 82 -4.22 17.32 6.16
C LEU A 82 -5.39 16.51 5.57
N ILE A 83 -6.57 17.11 5.46
CA ILE A 83 -7.78 16.44 4.95
C ILE A 83 -7.58 15.95 3.51
N PRO A 84 -7.20 16.78 2.52
CA PRO A 84 -7.03 16.31 1.16
C PRO A 84 -5.90 15.27 1.03
N ILE A 85 -4.81 15.40 1.80
CA ILE A 85 -3.73 14.41 1.80
C ILE A 85 -4.22 13.07 2.34
N VAL A 86 -4.97 13.04 3.45
CA VAL A 86 -5.50 11.80 4.01
C VAL A 86 -6.44 11.10 3.02
N LEU A 87 -7.35 11.84 2.38
CA LEU A 87 -8.26 11.26 1.39
C LEU A 87 -7.50 10.69 0.18
N LEU A 88 -6.50 11.41 -0.31
CA LEU A 88 -5.70 10.97 -1.44
C LEU A 88 -4.73 9.84 -1.08
N ALA A 89 -4.23 9.80 0.16
CA ALA A 89 -3.45 8.67 0.68
C ALA A 89 -4.32 7.41 0.78
N LEU A 90 -5.57 7.52 1.26
CA LEU A 90 -6.53 6.42 1.26
C LEU A 90 -6.85 5.94 -0.16
N LEU A 91 -7.00 6.86 -1.12
CA LEU A 91 -7.16 6.51 -2.53
C LEU A 91 -5.95 5.72 -3.04
N GLN A 92 -4.74 6.19 -2.79
CA GLN A 92 -3.51 5.55 -3.23
C GLN A 92 -3.33 4.17 -2.59
N THR A 93 -3.40 4.06 -1.27
CA THR A 93 -3.21 2.79 -0.55
C THR A 93 -4.29 1.77 -0.91
N SER A 94 -5.56 2.18 -1.00
CA SER A 94 -6.63 1.28 -1.44
C SER A 94 -6.47 0.82 -2.89
N SER A 95 -5.97 1.68 -3.78
CA SER A 95 -5.69 1.32 -5.17
C SER A 95 -4.59 0.27 -5.27
N GLU A 96 -3.50 0.48 -4.54
CA GLU A 96 -2.37 -0.44 -4.51
C GLU A 96 -2.76 -1.78 -3.92
N GLU A 97 -3.48 -1.81 -2.78
CA GLU A 97 -3.90 -3.08 -2.21
C GLU A 97 -4.89 -3.83 -3.09
N ALA A 98 -5.87 -3.13 -3.67
CA ALA A 98 -6.82 -3.74 -4.60
C ALA A 98 -6.12 -4.31 -5.85
N LEU A 99 -5.08 -3.65 -6.36
CA LEU A 99 -4.33 -4.13 -7.52
C LEU A 99 -3.42 -5.31 -7.17
N PHE A 100 -2.55 -5.15 -6.17
CA PHE A 100 -1.50 -6.13 -5.89
C PHE A 100 -2.02 -7.34 -5.12
N ARG A 101 -2.83 -7.13 -4.08
CA ARG A 101 -3.27 -8.19 -3.15
C ARG A 101 -4.68 -8.66 -3.45
N GLY A 102 -5.51 -7.80 -4.06
CA GLY A 102 -6.82 -8.17 -4.58
C GLY A 102 -6.73 -8.85 -5.96
N TYR A 103 -6.32 -8.09 -6.98
CA TYR A 103 -6.43 -8.50 -8.38
C TYR A 103 -5.31 -9.44 -8.84
N LEU A 104 -4.04 -9.02 -8.69
CA LEU A 104 -2.88 -9.79 -9.17
C LEU A 104 -2.67 -11.07 -8.37
N LEU A 105 -2.68 -10.98 -7.03
CA LEU A 105 -2.54 -12.15 -6.15
C LEU A 105 -3.59 -13.22 -6.46
N ARG A 106 -4.88 -12.86 -6.47
CA ARG A 106 -5.99 -13.76 -6.80
C ARG A 106 -5.91 -14.30 -8.22
N GLY A 107 -5.62 -13.44 -9.19
CA GLY A 107 -5.54 -13.80 -10.60
C GLY A 107 -4.40 -14.77 -10.89
N LEU A 108 -3.25 -14.62 -10.23
CA LEU A 108 -2.12 -15.55 -10.37
C LEU A 108 -2.36 -16.84 -9.58
N ALA A 109 -2.91 -16.78 -8.37
CA ALA A 109 -3.21 -17.95 -7.55
C ALA A 109 -4.22 -18.89 -8.23
N SER A 110 -5.15 -18.36 -9.02
CA SER A 110 -6.08 -19.19 -9.81
C SER A 110 -5.45 -19.89 -11.02
N ARG A 111 -4.27 -19.44 -11.46
CA ARG A 111 -3.58 -19.97 -12.66
C ARG A 111 -2.35 -20.80 -12.34
N PHE A 112 -1.68 -20.53 -11.21
CA PHE A 112 -0.42 -21.14 -10.84
C PHE A 112 -0.47 -21.64 -9.41
N SER A 113 -0.01 -22.87 -9.19
CA SER A 113 0.10 -23.46 -7.85
C SER A 113 1.32 -22.96 -7.06
N SER A 114 2.35 -22.46 -7.75
CA SER A 114 3.61 -22.05 -7.10
C SER A 114 3.48 -20.69 -6.39
N PRO A 115 3.73 -20.61 -5.06
CA PRO A 115 3.69 -19.36 -4.30
C PRO A 115 4.73 -18.34 -4.76
N LEU A 116 5.83 -18.79 -5.36
CA LEU A 116 6.81 -17.90 -5.96
C LEU A 116 6.21 -17.08 -7.12
N ILE A 117 5.23 -17.66 -7.83
CA ILE A 117 4.56 -16.97 -8.94
C ILE A 117 3.46 -16.07 -8.38
N TRP A 118 2.52 -16.62 -7.63
CA TRP A 118 1.34 -15.85 -7.24
C TRP A 118 1.61 -14.82 -6.13
N ALA A 119 2.53 -15.07 -5.19
CA ALA A 119 2.94 -14.09 -4.18
C ALA A 119 4.25 -13.39 -4.53
N GLY A 120 5.25 -14.13 -5.02
CA GLY A 120 6.58 -13.60 -5.28
C GLY A 120 6.61 -12.54 -6.39
N LEU A 121 5.92 -12.77 -7.52
CA LEU A 121 5.93 -11.81 -8.63
C LEU A 121 5.26 -10.46 -8.26
N PRO A 122 4.04 -10.43 -7.67
CA PRO A 122 3.45 -9.16 -7.24
C PRO A 122 4.31 -8.42 -6.21
N LEU A 123 4.92 -9.15 -5.26
CA LEU A 123 5.82 -8.58 -4.26
C LEU A 123 7.03 -7.92 -4.93
N MET A 124 7.73 -8.63 -5.83
CA MET A 124 8.89 -8.09 -6.53
C MET A 124 8.53 -6.87 -7.38
N LEU A 125 7.39 -6.92 -8.09
CA LEU A 125 6.91 -5.80 -8.90
C LEU A 125 6.60 -4.59 -8.02
N PHE A 126 5.85 -4.78 -6.93
CA PHE A 126 5.51 -3.71 -5.99
C PHE A 126 6.76 -3.04 -5.43
N SER A 127 7.74 -3.83 -4.96
CA SER A 127 9.01 -3.28 -4.48
C SER A 127 9.75 -2.52 -5.57
N ALA A 128 9.91 -3.10 -6.77
CA ALA A 128 10.66 -2.49 -7.86
C ALA A 128 10.12 -1.11 -8.29
N LEU A 129 8.81 -0.86 -8.18
CA LEU A 129 8.19 0.43 -8.48
C LEU A 129 8.67 1.58 -7.57
N HIS A 130 9.30 1.26 -6.44
CA HIS A 130 9.80 2.26 -5.48
C HIS A 130 11.28 2.61 -5.68
N TRP A 131 11.91 2.10 -6.73
CA TRP A 131 13.26 2.52 -7.10
C TRP A 131 13.31 4.01 -7.44
N SER A 132 14.29 4.73 -6.91
CA SER A 132 14.54 6.13 -7.28
C SER A 132 15.94 6.31 -7.87
N ALA A 133 16.01 6.82 -9.11
CA ALA A 133 17.29 7.15 -9.74
C ALA A 133 18.03 8.32 -9.07
N SER A 134 17.33 9.12 -8.24
CA SER A 134 17.95 10.22 -7.49
C SER A 134 18.60 9.78 -6.18
N SER A 135 18.35 8.54 -5.74
CA SER A 135 18.87 7.99 -4.49
C SER A 135 20.16 7.20 -4.72
N THR A 136 21.01 7.11 -3.70
CA THR A 136 22.18 6.22 -3.76
C THR A 136 21.76 4.75 -3.76
N LEU A 137 22.63 3.87 -4.26
CA LEU A 137 22.36 2.43 -4.27
C LEU A 137 22.08 1.87 -2.87
N ALA A 138 22.81 2.34 -1.85
CA ALA A 138 22.61 1.92 -0.47
C ALA A 138 21.22 2.32 0.06
N ILE A 139 20.77 3.55 -0.21
CA ILE A 139 19.43 4.02 0.17
C ILE A 139 18.36 3.20 -0.55
N ASN A 140 18.50 3.03 -1.87
CA ASN A 140 17.55 2.21 -2.64
C ASN A 140 17.51 0.77 -2.12
N ALA A 141 18.65 0.15 -1.79
CA ALA A 141 18.69 -1.20 -1.24
C ALA A 141 17.90 -1.29 0.09
N CYS A 142 18.14 -0.37 1.03
CA CYS A 142 17.43 -0.33 2.30
C CYS A 142 15.91 -0.11 2.10
N VAL A 143 15.54 0.84 1.25
CA VAL A 143 14.13 1.15 0.95
C VAL A 143 13.43 -0.05 0.30
N LEU A 144 14.03 -0.64 -0.72
CA LEU A 144 13.44 -1.78 -1.43
C LEU A 144 13.31 -3.01 -0.54
N VAL A 145 14.29 -3.30 0.31
CA VAL A 145 14.21 -4.40 1.28
C VAL A 145 13.08 -4.13 2.28
N SER A 146 12.98 -2.91 2.82
CA SER A 146 11.91 -2.55 3.75
C SER A 146 10.52 -2.70 3.12
N ILE A 147 10.35 -2.21 1.88
CA ILE A 147 9.09 -2.31 1.13
C ILE A 147 8.77 -3.77 0.78
N ALA A 148 9.76 -4.57 0.41
CA ALA A 148 9.59 -6.00 0.16
C ALA A 148 9.14 -6.74 1.43
N SER A 149 9.74 -6.43 2.58
CA SER A 149 9.34 -7.01 3.87
C SER A 149 7.91 -6.62 4.24
N PHE A 150 7.54 -5.35 4.09
CA PHE A 150 6.17 -4.88 4.30
C PHE A 150 5.18 -5.60 3.38
N ALA A 151 5.46 -5.64 2.08
CA ALA A 151 4.62 -6.31 1.09
C ALA A 151 4.48 -7.81 1.36
N LEU A 152 5.54 -8.47 1.83
CA LEU A 152 5.50 -9.87 2.25
C LEU A 152 4.54 -10.07 3.42
N VAL A 153 4.68 -9.27 4.48
CA VAL A 153 3.82 -9.35 5.68
C VAL A 153 2.35 -9.16 5.30
N LEU A 154 2.04 -8.15 4.48
CA LEU A 154 0.66 -7.94 4.02
C LEU A 154 0.15 -9.08 3.14
N THR A 155 0.99 -9.63 2.26
CA THR A 155 0.60 -10.79 1.43
C THR A 155 0.29 -12.01 2.29
N LEU A 156 1.10 -12.27 3.32
CA LEU A 156 0.87 -13.35 4.27
C LEU A 156 -0.39 -13.11 5.10
N LEU A 157 -0.65 -11.86 5.50
CA LEU A 157 -1.88 -11.49 6.22
C LEU A 157 -3.12 -11.76 5.36
N VAL A 158 -3.11 -11.36 4.09
CA VAL A 158 -4.21 -11.62 3.14
C VAL A 158 -4.37 -13.13 2.90
N TYR A 159 -3.26 -13.86 2.77
CA TYR A 159 -3.30 -15.32 2.64
C TYR A 159 -3.92 -16.00 3.87
N ALA A 160 -3.62 -15.51 5.08
CA ALA A 160 -4.12 -16.07 6.33
C ALA A 160 -5.58 -15.68 6.63
N THR A 161 -6.01 -14.48 6.22
CA THR A 161 -7.33 -13.91 6.58
C THR A 161 -8.34 -13.99 5.43
N GLY A 162 -7.90 -14.13 4.19
CA GLY A 162 -8.74 -14.06 2.99
C GLY A 162 -9.36 -12.68 2.75
N ASN A 163 -8.87 -11.63 3.42
CA ASN A 163 -9.42 -10.27 3.36
C ASN A 163 -8.32 -9.19 3.28
N LEU A 164 -8.60 -8.13 2.54
CA LEU A 164 -7.76 -6.94 2.44
C LEU A 164 -7.96 -5.96 3.60
N GLY A 165 -9.09 -6.05 4.31
CA GLY A 165 -9.44 -5.14 5.39
C GLY A 165 -9.98 -5.88 6.58
#